data_AF-A0A7L0NPP6-F1
#
_entry.id   AF-A0A7L0NPP6-F1
#
_cell.length_a   1.000
_cell.length_b   1.000
_cell.length_c   1.000
_cell.angle_alpha   90.00
_cell.angle_beta   90.00
_cell.angle_gamma   90.00
#
_symmetry.space_group_name_H-M   'P 1'
#
loop_
_entity.id
_entity.type
_entity.pdbx_description
1 polymer ?
#
loop_
_entity_poly.entity_id
_entity_poly.type
_entity_poly.pdbx_seq_one_letter_code
_entity_poly.pdbx_strand_id
1 'polypeptide(L)' 'PLLKETDATTKCMDDNNYKKDMCTDYFLKYKNCRKFWHGIMMQRRRNGVKPEMPSADERKKILESMG' A
#
# COMPACT_ATOMS: atom_id res chain seq x y z
N PRO A 1 -0.89 0.56 -6.52
CA PRO A 1 -1.29 -0.08 -5.25
C PRO A 1 -1.04 0.76 -3.98
N LEU A 2 -0.80 2.07 -4.04
CA LEU A 2 -0.95 2.94 -2.85
C LEU A 2 -1.98 4.04 -3.10
N LEU A 3 -2.07 4.52 -4.34
CA LEU A 3 -3.08 5.49 -4.76
C LEU A 3 -4.50 4.93 -4.60
N LYS A 4 -4.77 3.70 -5.03
CA LYS A 4 -6.12 3.10 -4.95
C LYS A 4 -6.64 2.98 -3.51
N GLU A 5 -5.77 2.58 -2.59
CA GLU A 5 -6.07 2.40 -1.17
C GLU A 5 -6.21 3.75 -0.46
N THR A 6 -5.43 4.75 -0.89
CA THR A 6 -5.57 6.14 -0.42
C THR A 6 -6.90 6.73 -0.89
N ASP A 7 -7.21 6.62 -2.18
CA ASP A 7 -8.46 7.12 -2.77
C ASP A 7 -9.69 6.47 -2.11
N ALA A 8 -9.64 5.16 -1.86
CA ALA A 8 -10.72 4.44 -1.18
C ALA A 8 -10.92 4.91 0.27
N THR A 9 -9.81 5.20 0.98
CA THR A 9 -9.87 5.72 2.35
C THR A 9 -10.45 7.14 2.38
N THR A 10 -10.01 8.02 1.48
CA THR A 10 -10.51 9.39 1.36
C THR A 10 -11.99 9.40 1.00
N LYS A 11 -12.39 8.61 -0.01
CA LYS A 11 -13.79 8.48 -0.42
C LYS A 11 -14.67 7.99 0.73
N CYS A 12 -14.25 6.97 1.47
CA CYS A 12 -15.01 6.49 2.62
C CYS A 12 -15.19 7.58 3.68
N MET A 13 -14.15 8.37 3.94
CA MET A 13 -14.23 9.49 4.89
C MET A 13 -15.22 10.56 4.43
N ASP A 14 -15.20 10.92 3.14
CA ASP A 14 -16.14 11.90 2.57
C ASP A 14 -17.59 11.40 2.65
N ASP A 15 -17.83 10.13 2.28
CA ASP A 15 -19.16 9.51 2.29
C ASP A 15 -19.74 9.34 3.72
N ASN A 16 -18.87 9.25 4.74
CA ASN A 16 -19.26 8.97 6.13
C ASN A 16 -19.12 10.17 7.07
N ASN A 17 -19.08 11.41 6.54
CA ASN A 17 -18.90 12.63 7.34
C ASN A 17 -17.67 12.54 8.27
N TYR A 18 -16.58 11.99 7.76
CA TYR A 18 -15.29 11.83 8.46
C TYR A 18 -15.34 10.95 9.71
N LYS A 19 -16.36 10.08 9.84
CA LYS A 19 -16.45 9.05 10.87
C LYS A 19 -15.47 7.91 10.57
N LYS A 20 -14.29 7.97 11.20
CA LYS A 20 -13.16 7.05 10.94
C LYS A 20 -13.47 5.58 11.24
N ASP A 21 -14.30 5.34 12.25
CA ASP A 21 -14.77 4.02 12.67
C ASP A 21 -15.50 3.28 11.54
N MET A 22 -16.29 4.00 10.75
CA MET A 22 -16.99 3.46 9.56
C MET A 22 -16.02 3.03 8.44
N CYS A 23 -14.77 3.50 8.49
CA CYS A 23 -13.76 3.27 7.45
C CYS A 23 -12.58 2.41 7.94
N THR A 24 -12.71 1.75 9.10
CA THR A 24 -11.64 0.98 9.75
C THR A 24 -10.98 -0.02 8.80
N ASP A 25 -11.76 -0.71 7.97
CA ASP A 25 -11.24 -1.69 7.01
C ASP A 25 -10.38 -1.07 5.92
N TYR A 26 -10.73 0.14 5.45
CA TYR A 26 -9.93 0.87 4.46
C TYR A 26 -8.59 1.29 5.05
N PHE A 27 -8.60 1.79 6.29
CA PHE A 27 -7.37 2.11 7.02
C PHE A 27 -6.50 0.88 7.26
N LEU A 28 -7.11 -0.26 7.60
CA LEU A 28 -6.39 -1.51 7.79
C LEU A 28 -5.72 -1.98 6.49
N LYS A 29 -6.45 -1.96 5.37
CA LYS A 29 -5.91 -2.28 4.03
C LYS A 29 -4.76 -1.36 3.66
N TYR A 30 -4.91 -0.05 3.86
CA TYR A 30 -3.85 0.92 3.60
C TYR A 30 -2.60 0.66 4.48
N LYS A 31 -2.79 0.40 5.78
CA LYS A 31 -1.70 0.10 6.71
C LYS A 31 -0.95 -1.18 6.33
N ASN A 32 -1.69 -2.22 5.93
CA ASN A 32 -1.13 -3.49 5.49
C ASN A 32 -0.33 -3.32 4.20
N CYS A 33 -0.86 -2.56 3.24
CA CYS A 33 -0.16 -2.22 2.01
C CYS A 33 1.16 -1.48 2.28
N ARG A 34 1.12 -0.45 3.13
CA ARG A 34 2.34 0.29 3.52
C ARG A 34 3.37 -0.64 4.18
N LYS A 35 2.94 -1.48 5.11
CA LYS A 35 3.83 -2.43 5.82
C LYS A 35 4.48 -3.42 4.85
N PHE A 36 3.71 -3.94 3.91
CA PHE A 36 4.19 -4.86 2.88
C PHE A 36 5.29 -4.23 2.01
N TRP A 37 5.02 -3.05 1.42
CA TRP A 37 6.00 -2.38 0.57
C TRP A 37 7.22 -1.89 1.34
N HIS A 38 7.05 -1.50 2.61
CA HIS A 38 8.18 -1.17 3.48
C HIS A 38 9.07 -2.40 3.73
N GLY A 39 8.50 -3.59 3.92
CA GLY A 39 9.27 -4.83 4.02
C GLY A 39 10.13 -5.08 2.79
N ILE A 40 9.56 -4.93 1.60
CA ILE A 40 10.29 -5.09 0.32
C ILE A 40 11.38 -4.02 0.18
N MET A 41 11.08 -2.77 0.50
CA MET A 41 12.05 -1.67 0.46
C MET A 41 13.25 -1.97 1.36
N MET A 42 13.02 -2.45 2.58
CA MET A 42 14.08 -2.81 3.52
C MET A 42 14.93 -3.99 3.01
N GLN A 43 14.31 -4.98 2.36
CA GLN A 43 15.04 -6.09 1.73
C GLN A 43 15.89 -5.61 0.55
N ARG A 44 15.32 -4.80 -0.34
CA ARG A 44 16.06 -4.21 -1.48
C ARG A 44 17.24 -3.36 -1.01
N ARG A 45 17.04 -2.56 0.03
CA ARG A 45 18.09 -1.76 0.67
C ARG A 45 19.23 -2.62 1.22
N ARG A 46 18.91 -3.71 1.92
CA ARG A 46 19.91 -4.68 2.41
C ARG A 46 20.69 -5.35 1.28
N ASN A 47 20.03 -5.59 0.16
CA ASN A 47 20.64 -6.19 -1.03
C ASN A 47 21.34 -5.17 -1.94
N GLY A 48 21.42 -3.89 -1.56
CA GLY A 48 22.06 -2.84 -2.35
C GLY A 48 21.31 -2.46 -3.64
N VAL A 49 20.04 -2.86 -3.80
CA VAL A 49 19.24 -2.60 -5.00
C VAL A 49 18.67 -1.18 -4.96
N LYS A 50 18.97 -0.38 -5.98
CA LYS A 50 18.44 0.98 -6.17
C LYS A 50 17.61 1.09 -7.45
N PRO A 51 16.46 1.80 -7.43
CA PRO A 51 15.84 2.43 -6.27
C PRO A 51 15.32 1.39 -5.26
N GLU A 52 15.41 1.73 -3.96
CA GLU A 52 14.94 0.88 -2.85
C GLU A 52 13.43 0.62 -2.98
N MET A 53 12.69 1.63 -3.44
CA MET A 53 11.28 1.51 -3.74
C MET A 53 11.07 0.85 -5.13
N PRO A 54 10.30 -0.25 -5.22
CA PRO A 54 9.96 -0.86 -6.51
C PRO A 54 9.14 0.05 -7.45
N SER A 55 9.45 0.00 -8.74
CA SER A 55 8.68 0.68 -9.80
C SER A 55 7.28 0.09 -9.96
N ALA A 56 6.41 0.73 -10.76
CA ALA A 56 5.07 0.20 -11.02
C ALA A 56 5.09 -1.21 -11.63
N ASP A 57 6.01 -1.48 -12.55
CA ASP A 57 6.16 -2.78 -13.20
C ASP A 57 6.71 -3.84 -12.25
N GLU A 58 7.71 -3.49 -11.43
CA GLU A 58 8.22 -4.39 -10.39
C GLU A 58 7.13 -4.72 -9.37
N ARG A 59 6.32 -3.74 -8.99
CA ARG A 59 5.17 -3.96 -8.09
C ARG A 59 4.19 -4.96 -8.70
N LYS A 60 3.89 -4.85 -10.00
CA LYS A 60 2.99 -5.76 -10.70
C LYS A 60 3.54 -7.19 -10.69
N LYS A 61 4.81 -7.37 -11.05
CA LYS A 61 5.48 -8.69 -11.03
C LYS A 61 5.50 -9.33 -9.64
N ILE A 62 5.82 -8.53 -8.60
CA ILE A 62 5.82 -9.02 -7.21
C ILE A 62 4.41 -9.48 -6.81
N LEU A 63 3.38 -8.72 -7.16
CA LEU A 63 1.98 -9.09 -6.88
C LEU A 63 1.55 -10.35 -7.65
N GLU A 64 1.92 -10.48 -8.92
CA GLU A 64 1.65 -11.67 -9.73
C GLU A 64 2.37 -12.92 -9.20
N SER A 65 3.57 -12.76 -8.63
CA SER A 65 4.34 -13.87 -8.04
C SER A 65 3.83 -14.36 -6.68
N MET A 66 2.87 -13.67 -6.07
CA MET A 66 2.23 -14.07 -4.82
C MET A 66 0.91 -14.84 -5.04
N GLY A 67 0.53 -15.07 -6.30
CA GLY A 67 -0.67 -15.81 -6.71
C GLY A 67 -0.45 -17.31 -6.79
#